data_AF-A0A662SCR8-F1
#
_entry.id   AF-A0A662SCR8-F1
#
_cell.length_a   1.000
_cell.length_b   1.000
_cell.length_c   1.000
_cell.angle_alpha   90.00
_cell.angle_beta   90.00
_cell.angle_gamma   90.00
#
_symmetry.space_group_name_H-M   'P 1'
#
loop_
_entity.id
_entity.type
_entity.pdbx_description
1 polymer ?
#
loop_
_entity_poly.entity_id
_entity_poly.type
_entity_poly.pdbx_seq_one_letter_code
_entity_poly.pdbx_strand_id
1 'polypeptide(L)' 'MVRACILIRVVPKRARDVFNDIRMIGGVKKVMMVYGRFDIVALLEMDDIDGIV' A
#
# COMPACT_ATOMS: atom_id res chain seq x y z
N MET A 1 0.07 -18.26 -3.27
CA MET A 1 1.05 -17.19 -3.03
C MET A 1 0.88 -16.10 -4.08
N VAL A 2 0.27 -15.00 -3.69
CA VAL A 2 -0.11 -13.88 -4.55
C VAL A 2 0.71 -12.66 -4.16
N ARG A 3 1.24 -11.94 -5.17
CA ARG A 3 1.97 -10.69 -4.98
C ARG A 3 1.22 -9.58 -5.68
N ALA A 4 0.98 -8.49 -4.96
CA ALA A 4 0.25 -7.34 -5.47
C ALA A 4 1.05 -6.05 -5.30
N CYS A 5 0.93 -5.17 -6.29
CA CYS A 5 1.43 -3.79 -6.23
C CYS A 5 0.22 -2.86 -6.26
N ILE A 6 -0.05 -2.20 -5.14
CA ILE A 6 -1.18 -1.27 -5.02
C ILE A 6 -0.66 0.15 -5.14
N LEU A 7 -1.22 0.88 -6.11
CA LEU A 7 -0.93 2.29 -6.35
C LEU A 7 -2.01 3.14 -5.68
N ILE A 8 -1.62 4.04 -4.79
CA ILE A 8 -2.55 4.73 -3.90
C ILE A 8 -2.44 6.22 -4.13
N ARG A 9 -3.58 6.83 -4.48
CA ARG A 9 -3.74 8.29 -4.50
C ARG A 9 -4.43 8.73 -3.22
N VAL A 10 -3.84 9.67 -2.52
CA VAL A 10 -4.27 10.10 -1.19
C VAL A 10 -4.89 11.49 -1.27
N VAL A 11 -5.86 11.76 -0.41
CA VAL A 11 -6.40 13.11 -0.23
C VAL A 11 -5.27 14.03 0.26
N PRO A 12 -5.18 15.28 -0.23
CA PRO A 12 -4.13 16.20 0.20
C PRO A 12 -3.99 16.28 1.72
N LYS A 13 -2.74 16.38 2.19
CA LYS A 13 -2.34 16.41 3.61
C LYS A 13 -2.54 15.11 4.40
N ARG A 14 -3.08 14.03 3.83
CA ARG A 14 -3.23 12.73 4.50
C ARG A 14 -2.14 11.70 4.17
N ALA A 15 -1.20 12.02 3.28
CA ALA A 15 -0.21 11.06 2.78
C ALA A 15 0.60 10.38 3.91
N ARG A 16 0.98 11.13 4.95
CA ARG A 16 1.75 10.59 6.06
C ARG A 16 0.94 9.67 6.97
N ASP A 17 -0.31 10.03 7.27
CA ASP A 17 -1.19 9.21 8.10
C ASP A 17 -1.50 7.90 7.39
N VAL A 18 -1.91 7.98 6.11
CA VAL A 18 -2.20 6.80 5.27
C VAL A 18 -0.96 5.91 5.13
N PHE A 19 0.23 6.49 4.95
CA PHE A 19 1.47 5.73 4.90
C PHE A 19 1.73 4.94 6.19
N ASN A 20 1.48 5.54 7.36
CA ASN A 20 1.66 4.88 8.65
C ASN A 20 0.62 3.78 8.85
N ASP A 21 -0.63 4.02 8.47
CA ASP A 21 -1.72 3.03 8.57
C ASP A 21 -1.44 1.79 7.71
N ILE A 22 -1.04 1.98 6.45
CA ILE A 22 -0.74 0.86 5.54
C ILE A 22 0.42 0.01 6.06
N ARG A 23 1.42 0.61 6.71
CA ARG A 23 2.56 -0.14 7.27
C ARG A 23 2.17 -1.08 8.41
N MET A 24 1.01 -0.87 9.04
CA MET A 24 0.50 -1.75 10.10
C MET A 24 -0.32 -2.92 9.55
N ILE A 25 -0.66 -2.92 8.26
CA ILE A 25 -1.47 -3.98 7.64
C ILE A 25 -0.62 -5.25 7.45
N GLY A 26 -1.13 -6.37 7.98
CA GLY A 26 -0.51 -7.69 7.78
C GLY A 26 -0.40 -8.04 6.29
N GLY A 27 0.71 -8.64 5.89
CA GLY A 27 0.97 -9.00 4.48
C GLY A 27 1.59 -7.89 3.62
N VAL A 28 1.65 -6.64 4.12
CA VAL A 28 2.42 -5.57 3.47
C VAL A 28 3.92 -5.80 3.69
N LYS A 29 4.68 -5.98 2.60
CA LYS A 29 6.13 -6.17 2.63
C LYS A 29 6.89 -4.86 2.52
N LYS A 30 6.35 -3.89 1.76
CA LYS A 30 7.00 -2.60 1.55
C LYS A 30 5.96 -1.51 1.28
N VAL A 31 6.18 -0.33 1.85
CA VAL A 31 5.41 0.88 1.54
C VAL A 31 6.38 2.00 1.26
N MET A 32 6.11 2.77 0.20
CA MET A 32 6.95 3.89 -0.23
C MET A 32 6.08 5.08 -0.58
N MET A 33 6.41 6.27 -0.07
CA MET A 33 5.90 7.51 -0.64
C MET A 33 6.62 7.77 -1.96
N VAL A 34 5.88 8.13 -3.00
CA VAL A 34 6.41 8.36 -4.34
C VAL A 34 5.91 9.69 -4.89
N TYR A 35 6.65 10.26 -5.84
CA TYR A 35 6.19 11.41 -6.61
C TYR A 35 5.60 10.92 -7.94
N GLY A 36 4.45 11.47 -8.35
CA GLY A 36 3.82 11.13 -9.63
C GLY A 36 2.30 11.21 -9.59
N ARG A 37 1.64 10.36 -10.37
CA ARG A 37 0.15 10.26 -10.40
C ARG A 37 -0.44 9.66 -9.11
N PHE A 38 0.38 8.98 -8.35
CA PHE A 38 0.05 8.35 -7.08
C PHE A 38 1.02 8.86 -6.03
N ASP A 39 0.58 8.86 -4.78
CA ASP A 39 1.34 9.39 -3.65
C ASP A 39 2.08 8.29 -2.91
N ILE A 40 1.55 7.06 -2.95
CA ILE A 40 2.08 5.90 -2.22
C ILE A 40 2.03 4.64 -3.10
N VAL A 41 3.03 3.77 -2.95
CA VAL A 41 3.06 2.41 -3.49
C VAL A 41 3.19 1.42 -2.34
N ALA A 42 2.34 0.40 -2.31
CA ALA A 42 2.39 -0.71 -1.36
C ALA A 42 2.59 -2.06 -2.09
N LEU A 43 3.57 -2.83 -1.64
CA LEU A 43 3.82 -4.19 -2.11
C LEU A 43 3.32 -5.18 -1.06
N LEU A 44 2.43 -6.07 -1.47
CA LEU A 44 1.82 -7.08 -0.60
C LEU A 44 2.17 -8.48 -1.09
N GLU A 45 2.27 -9.40 -0.13
CA GLU A 45 2.44 -10.81 -0.38
C GLU A 45 1.55 -11.59 0.57
N MET A 46 0.63 -12.36 0.00
CA MET A 46 -0.40 -13.14 0.68
C MET A 46 -0.40 -14.57 0.15
N ASP A 47 -1.00 -15.50 0.88
CA ASP A 47 -1.12 -16.89 0.43
C ASP A 47 -2.23 -17.06 -0.63
N ASP A 48 -3.31 -16.27 -0.51
CA ASP A 48 -4.49 -16.33 -1.38
C ASP A 48 -4.94 -14.93 -1.83
N ILE A 49 -5.71 -14.87 -2.92
CA ILE A 49 -6.24 -13.65 -3.51
C ILE A 49 -7.33 -13.01 -2.63
N ASP A 50 -8.06 -13.82 -1.87
CA ASP A 50 -9.11 -13.35 -0.95
C ASP A 50 -8.53 -12.43 0.15
N GLY A 51 -7.23 -12.51 0.44
CA GLY A 51 -6.56 -11.61 1.37
C GLY A 51 -6.26 -10.20 0.81
N ILE A 52 -6.50 -9.97 -0.49
CA ILE A 52 -6.22 -8.70 -1.18
C ILE A 52 -7.52 -7.90 -1.45
N VAL A 53 -8.67 -8.57 -1.52
CA VAL A 53 -9.97 -8.00 -1.94
C VAL A 53 -10.74 -7.42 -0.75
#